data_AF-A0A925PFR6-F1
#
_entry.id   AF-A0A925PFR6-F1
#
_cell.length_a   1.000
_cell.length_b   1.000
_cell.length_c   1.000
_cell.angle_alpha   90.00
_cell.angle_beta   90.00
_cell.angle_gamma   90.00
#
_symmetry.space_group_name_H-M   'P 1'
#
loop_
_entity.id
_entity.type
_entity.pdbx_description
1 polymer ?
#
loop_
_entity_poly.entity_id
_entity_poly.type
_entity_poly.pdbx_seq_one_letter_code
_entity_poly.pdbx_strand_id
1 'polypeptide(L)'
;NDYLDLSMRKDVELDGRYLLIMRDSLCPEVRSTLVDTTREHYNGRVFTRGIYANTDGRHFESPAEVAMMKGHADIIGQSICPEVYLAREIGACFAGLYFVVNYGEGLVAQWSHEELKNIFYDDAPMISRIILDTLRRLPAETQCECRELRKETLLKGIYNK
;
A
#
# COMPACT_ATOMS: atom_id res chain seq x y z
N ASN A 1 1.26 -5.63 4.79
CA ASN A 1 2.73 -5.79 4.80
C ASN A 1 3.23 -6.32 3.47
N ASP A 2 2.38 -6.88 2.63
CA ASP A 2 2.72 -7.28 1.27
C ASP A 2 1.55 -6.97 0.32
N TYR A 3 1.69 -7.27 -0.96
CA TYR A 3 0.67 -6.99 -1.97
C TYR A 3 0.60 -8.05 -3.08
N LEU A 4 -0.57 -8.12 -3.72
CA LEU A 4 -0.80 -8.83 -4.97
C LEU A 4 -1.18 -7.78 -6.03
N ASP A 5 -0.47 -7.76 -7.15
CA ASP A 5 -0.87 -6.94 -8.29
C ASP A 5 -1.78 -7.75 -9.21
N LEU A 6 -3.09 -7.48 -9.14
CA LEU A 6 -4.09 -8.04 -10.04
C LEU A 6 -4.50 -7.05 -11.12
N SER A 7 -3.74 -5.97 -11.29
CA SER A 7 -4.01 -5.00 -12.33
C SER A 7 -3.55 -5.48 -13.70
N MET A 8 -4.24 -5.01 -14.73
CA MET A 8 -3.96 -5.29 -16.14
C MET A 8 -2.97 -4.28 -16.73
N ARG A 9 -2.40 -3.41 -15.91
CA ARG A 9 -1.40 -2.42 -16.31
C ARG A 9 -0.17 -3.13 -16.86
N LYS A 10 0.40 -2.58 -17.93
CA LYS A 10 1.62 -3.08 -18.57
C LYS A 10 2.62 -1.95 -18.67
N ASP A 11 3.90 -2.29 -18.62
CA ASP A 11 5.02 -1.39 -18.90
C ASP A 11 5.01 -0.12 -18.04
N VAL A 12 4.70 -0.25 -16.74
CA VAL A 12 4.71 0.86 -15.79
C VAL A 12 6.07 0.97 -15.12
N GLU A 13 6.92 1.83 -15.67
CA GLU A 13 8.25 2.19 -15.13
C GLU A 13 8.49 3.69 -15.32
N LEU A 14 9.45 4.24 -14.57
CA LEU A 14 9.87 5.64 -14.70
C LEU A 14 11.09 5.79 -15.62
N ASP A 15 12.17 5.10 -15.29
CA ASP A 15 13.48 5.20 -15.94
C ASP A 15 13.95 3.84 -16.47
N GLY A 16 13.45 2.72 -15.92
CA GLY A 16 13.78 1.36 -16.37
C GLY A 16 15.23 0.93 -16.09
N ARG A 17 16.03 1.78 -15.44
CA ARG A 17 17.44 1.51 -15.11
C ARG A 17 17.63 0.51 -13.98
N TYR A 18 16.58 0.19 -13.23
CA TYR A 18 16.68 -0.63 -12.05
C TYR A 18 15.85 -1.91 -12.16
N LEU A 19 16.47 -3.04 -11.81
CA LEU A 19 15.78 -4.26 -11.43
C LEU A 19 15.29 -4.11 -9.98
N LEU A 20 13.98 -4.26 -9.78
CA LEU A 20 13.32 -4.03 -8.49
C LEU A 20 13.10 -5.36 -7.74
N ILE A 21 13.63 -5.45 -6.52
CA ILE A 21 13.46 -6.61 -5.64
C ILE A 21 12.34 -6.30 -4.63
N MET A 22 11.20 -6.98 -4.77
CA MET A 22 9.98 -6.67 -4.01
C MET A 22 9.74 -7.56 -2.78
N ARG A 23 10.71 -8.40 -2.38
CA ARG A 23 10.56 -9.33 -1.23
C ARG A 23 10.15 -8.64 0.09
N ASP A 24 10.57 -7.39 0.27
CA ASP A 24 10.20 -6.51 1.37
C ASP A 24 9.68 -5.21 0.77
N SER A 25 8.53 -5.31 0.12
CA SER A 25 7.92 -4.27 -0.72
C SER A 25 7.68 -2.96 0.04
N LEU A 26 7.39 -3.05 1.34
CA LEU A 26 7.15 -1.90 2.22
C LEU A 26 8.31 -1.70 3.22
N CYS A 27 8.72 -0.46 3.42
CA CYS A 27 9.83 -0.09 4.30
C CYS A 27 9.55 -0.46 5.77
N PRO A 28 10.38 -1.30 6.41
CA PRO A 28 10.15 -1.74 7.79
C PRO A 28 10.18 -0.60 8.80
N GLU A 29 11.06 0.39 8.61
CA GLU A 29 11.25 1.52 9.52
C GLU A 29 10.11 2.55 9.43
N VAL A 30 9.65 2.87 8.21
CA VAL A 30 8.47 3.71 8.04
C VAL A 30 7.25 3.01 8.61
N ARG A 31 7.12 1.69 8.40
CA ARG A 31 6.01 0.91 8.94
C ARG A 31 5.99 0.86 10.46
N SER A 32 7.13 0.65 11.13
CA SER A 32 7.17 0.63 12.60
C SER A 32 6.73 1.98 13.17
N THR A 33 7.29 3.06 12.63
CA THR A 33 6.95 4.44 13.06
C THR A 33 5.48 4.76 12.83
N LEU A 34 4.93 4.32 11.69
CA LEU A 34 3.52 4.50 11.34
C LEU A 34 2.60 3.72 12.29
N VAL A 35 2.96 2.49 12.65
CA VAL A 35 2.20 1.66 13.61
C VAL A 35 2.20 2.30 14.99
N ASP A 36 3.36 2.75 15.47
CA ASP A 36 3.48 3.37 16.80
C ASP A 36 2.67 4.66 16.87
N THR A 37 2.78 5.51 15.86
CA THR A 37 2.00 6.76 15.77
C THR A 37 0.50 6.49 15.64
N THR A 38 0.10 5.47 14.88
CA THR A 38 -1.33 5.08 14.76
C THR A 38 -1.91 4.69 16.11
N ARG A 39 -1.18 3.91 16.92
CA ARG A 39 -1.64 3.46 18.24
C ARG A 39 -1.85 4.57 19.25
N GLU A 40 -1.24 5.74 19.04
CA GLU A 40 -1.43 6.91 19.90
C GLU A 40 -2.68 7.72 19.56
N HIS A 41 -3.10 7.70 18.28
CA HIS A 41 -4.24 8.48 17.80
C HIS A 41 -5.50 7.65 17.54
N TYR A 42 -5.38 6.33 17.43
CA TYR A 42 -6.48 5.43 17.13
C TYR A 42 -6.58 4.31 18.17
N ASN A 43 -7.71 4.25 18.85
CA ASN A 43 -8.00 3.27 19.91
C ASN A 43 -8.61 1.96 19.38
N GLY A 44 -8.86 1.87 18.07
CA GLY A 44 -9.42 0.68 17.45
C GLY A 44 -8.36 -0.38 17.15
N ARG A 45 -8.78 -1.40 16.39
CA ARG A 45 -7.90 -2.52 16.03
C ARG A 45 -6.91 -2.11 14.95
N VAL A 46 -5.62 -2.25 15.24
CA VAL A 46 -4.53 -2.01 14.29
C VAL A 46 -3.94 -3.33 13.83
N PHE A 47 -4.01 -3.59 12.52
CA PHE A 47 -3.39 -4.77 11.90
C PHE A 47 -2.00 -4.41 11.38
N THR A 48 -0.98 -5.10 11.88
CA THR A 48 0.42 -4.89 11.48
C THR A 48 0.86 -5.82 10.35
N ARG A 49 -0.02 -6.70 9.88
CA ARG A 49 0.19 -7.60 8.75
C ARG A 49 -1.11 -7.73 7.94
N GLY A 50 -0.95 -8.03 6.66
CA GLY A 50 -2.01 -8.22 5.69
C GLY A 50 -1.48 -8.16 4.26
N ILE A 51 -2.10 -8.88 3.34
CA ILE A 51 -1.82 -8.84 1.91
C ILE A 51 -2.86 -7.93 1.24
N TYR A 52 -2.41 -6.89 0.54
CA TYR A 52 -3.25 -5.99 -0.23
C TYR A 52 -3.40 -6.51 -1.66
N ALA A 53 -4.61 -6.89 -2.08
CA ALA A 53 -4.89 -7.17 -3.49
C ALA A 53 -5.25 -5.88 -4.23
N ASN A 54 -4.45 -5.54 -5.23
CA ASN A 54 -4.65 -4.35 -6.06
C ASN A 54 -5.43 -4.69 -7.32
N THR A 55 -6.63 -4.13 -7.47
CA THR A 55 -7.43 -4.22 -8.69
C THR A 55 -7.37 -2.90 -9.49
N ASP A 56 -7.86 -2.88 -10.72
CA ASP A 56 -7.80 -1.68 -11.58
C ASP A 56 -8.84 -0.60 -11.25
N GLY A 57 -9.96 -0.96 -10.60
CA GLY A 57 -11.13 -0.09 -10.51
C GLY A 57 -11.75 0.23 -11.88
N ARG A 58 -12.71 1.15 -12.03
CA ARG A 58 -13.39 2.05 -11.06
C ARG A 58 -14.50 1.40 -10.23
N HIS A 59 -14.88 0.18 -10.57
CA HIS A 59 -15.96 -0.54 -9.89
C HIS A 59 -15.41 -1.29 -8.68
N PHE A 60 -16.27 -1.61 -7.72
CA PHE A 60 -15.93 -2.62 -6.73
C PHE A 60 -16.00 -4.01 -7.34
N GLU A 61 -15.26 -4.92 -6.75
CA GLU A 61 -15.13 -6.30 -7.15
C GLU A 61 -16.47 -7.02 -6.99
N SER A 62 -16.82 -7.88 -7.94
CA SER A 62 -17.96 -8.77 -7.80
C SER A 62 -17.76 -9.78 -6.66
N PRO A 63 -18.83 -10.37 -6.10
CA PRO A 63 -18.72 -11.44 -5.10
C PRO A 63 -17.85 -12.62 -5.57
N ALA A 64 -17.83 -12.92 -6.88
CA ALA A 64 -16.98 -13.96 -7.45
C ALA A 64 -15.49 -13.61 -7.38
N GLU A 65 -15.12 -12.36 -7.69
CA GLU A 65 -13.75 -11.86 -7.57
C GLU A 65 -13.30 -11.81 -6.10
N VAL A 66 -14.16 -11.33 -5.20
CA VAL A 66 -13.90 -11.35 -3.75
C VAL A 66 -13.70 -12.78 -3.25
N ALA A 67 -14.53 -13.73 -3.69
CA ALA A 67 -14.39 -15.14 -3.33
C ALA A 67 -13.08 -15.76 -3.84
N MET A 68 -12.63 -15.39 -5.04
CA MET A 68 -11.34 -15.83 -5.61
C MET A 68 -10.15 -15.39 -4.74
N MET A 69 -10.21 -14.18 -4.17
CA MET A 69 -9.13 -13.64 -3.34
C MET A 69 -9.18 -14.11 -1.88
N LYS A 70 -10.26 -14.78 -1.46
CA LYS A 70 -10.45 -15.22 -0.09
C LYS A 70 -9.37 -16.21 0.33
N GLY A 71 -8.64 -15.89 1.40
CA GLY A 71 -7.52 -16.70 1.90
C GLY A 71 -6.19 -16.40 1.21
N HIS A 72 -6.17 -15.53 0.19
CA HIS A 72 -4.96 -15.05 -0.48
C HIS A 72 -4.68 -13.57 -0.21
N ALA A 73 -5.72 -12.77 0.02
CA ALA A 73 -5.63 -11.36 0.38
C ALA A 73 -6.43 -11.06 1.65
N ASP A 74 -6.00 -10.03 2.39
CA ASP A 74 -6.67 -9.55 3.59
C ASP A 74 -7.47 -8.27 3.34
N ILE A 75 -7.02 -7.43 2.40
CA ILE A 75 -7.69 -6.21 1.98
C ILE A 75 -7.64 -6.10 0.46
N ILE A 76 -8.65 -5.46 -0.11
CA ILE A 76 -8.74 -5.16 -1.54
C ILE A 76 -8.75 -3.65 -1.68
N GLY A 77 -8.06 -3.14 -2.69
CA GLY A 77 -8.18 -1.76 -3.11
C GLY A 77 -7.48 -1.50 -4.44
N GLN A 78 -7.29 -0.23 -4.78
CA GLN A 78 -7.02 0.18 -6.16
C GLN A 78 -5.80 1.12 -6.31
N SER A 79 -5.02 1.31 -5.25
CA SER A 79 -4.01 2.38 -5.21
C SER A 79 -2.58 1.96 -4.84
N ILE A 80 -2.35 0.76 -4.28
CA ILE A 80 -0.98 0.38 -3.88
C ILE A 80 -0.08 0.15 -5.10
N CYS A 81 -0.65 -0.33 -6.22
CA CYS A 81 0.05 -0.45 -7.50
C CYS A 81 -0.44 0.64 -8.46
N PRO A 82 0.47 1.35 -9.16
CA PRO A 82 1.90 1.05 -9.28
C PRO A 82 2.81 1.69 -8.21
N GLU A 83 2.25 2.46 -7.28
CA GLU A 83 3.02 3.31 -6.35
C GLU A 83 4.12 2.57 -5.58
N VAL A 84 3.84 1.35 -5.10
CA VAL A 84 4.79 0.57 -4.29
C VAL A 84 6.08 0.22 -5.02
N TYR A 85 6.01 -0.17 -6.29
CA TYR A 85 7.20 -0.49 -7.07
C TYR A 85 7.81 0.74 -7.74
N LEU A 86 7.04 1.77 -8.06
CA LEU A 86 7.62 3.04 -8.52
C LEU A 86 8.40 3.76 -7.41
N ALA A 87 7.93 3.68 -6.16
CA ALA A 87 8.68 4.16 -5.01
C ALA A 87 10.00 3.39 -4.85
N ARG A 88 9.98 2.07 -5.09
CA ARG A 88 11.21 1.25 -5.12
C ARG A 88 12.15 1.71 -6.21
N GLU A 89 11.63 2.02 -7.39
CA GLU A 89 12.42 2.44 -8.55
C GLU A 89 13.21 3.71 -8.27
N ILE A 90 12.63 4.70 -7.59
CA ILE A 90 13.32 5.94 -7.19
C ILE A 90 14.12 5.81 -5.89
N GLY A 91 14.13 4.62 -5.26
CA GLY A 91 14.86 4.37 -4.01
C GLY A 91 14.23 5.03 -2.79
N ALA A 92 12.93 5.34 -2.85
CA ALA A 92 12.17 5.90 -1.74
C ALA A 92 11.73 4.81 -0.76
N CYS A 93 11.58 5.19 0.51
CA CYS A 93 10.89 4.37 1.49
C CYS A 93 9.38 4.51 1.27
N PHE A 94 8.67 3.38 1.24
CA PHE A 94 7.22 3.35 1.02
C PHE A 94 6.52 2.53 2.09
N ALA A 95 5.41 3.03 2.62
CA ALA A 95 4.52 2.30 3.51
C ALA A 95 3.10 2.84 3.34
N GLY A 96 2.10 1.98 3.53
CA GLY A 96 0.70 2.36 3.44
C GLY A 96 -0.01 2.29 4.80
N LEU A 97 -0.87 3.27 5.05
CA LEU A 97 -1.91 3.24 6.08
C LEU A 97 -3.25 3.02 5.38
N TYR A 98 -3.94 1.92 5.69
CA TYR A 98 -5.20 1.56 5.06
C TYR A 98 -6.29 1.41 6.10
N PHE A 99 -7.37 2.16 5.93
CA PHE A 99 -8.59 2.02 6.71
C PHE A 99 -9.55 1.08 5.99
N VAL A 100 -10.01 0.04 6.67
CA VAL A 100 -10.98 -0.92 6.12
C VAL A 100 -12.37 -0.33 6.30
N VAL A 101 -12.97 0.10 5.20
CA VAL A 101 -14.25 0.84 5.20
C VAL A 101 -15.46 -0.05 4.91
N ASN A 102 -15.24 -1.26 4.40
CA ASN A 102 -16.29 -2.26 4.17
C ASN A 102 -15.70 -3.68 4.16
N TYR A 103 -16.57 -4.69 4.13
CA TYR A 103 -16.17 -6.10 4.14
C TYR A 103 -15.88 -6.69 2.76
N GLY A 104 -16.10 -5.97 1.66
CA GLY A 104 -16.14 -6.49 0.30
C GLY A 104 -17.52 -7.00 -0.11
N GLU A 105 -17.79 -7.00 -1.40
CA GLU A 105 -19.08 -7.43 -1.96
C GLU A 105 -19.38 -8.90 -1.69
N GLY A 106 -20.61 -9.19 -1.26
CA GLY A 106 -21.09 -10.56 -1.01
C GLY A 106 -20.48 -11.25 0.21
N LEU A 107 -19.83 -10.51 1.12
CA LEU A 107 -19.31 -11.04 2.38
C LEU A 107 -20.29 -10.83 3.56
N VAL A 108 -19.81 -10.25 4.67
CA VAL A 108 -20.52 -10.26 5.97
C VAL A 108 -21.85 -9.54 5.92
N ALA A 109 -21.86 -8.35 5.33
CA ALA A 109 -23.03 -7.49 5.22
C ALA A 109 -22.89 -6.58 4.01
N GLN A 110 -24.02 -6.11 3.49
CA GLN A 110 -24.03 -5.01 2.55
C GLN A 110 -23.48 -3.76 3.24
N TRP A 111 -22.64 -3.01 2.53
CA TRP A 111 -22.09 -1.76 3.01
C TRP A 111 -23.04 -0.60 2.68
N SER A 112 -22.99 0.45 3.50
CA SER A 112 -23.74 1.68 3.24
C SER A 112 -22.84 2.73 2.61
N HIS A 113 -23.33 3.38 1.55
CA HIS A 113 -22.66 4.55 0.98
C HIS A 113 -22.57 5.72 1.96
N GLU A 114 -23.55 5.84 2.85
CA GLU A 114 -23.53 6.87 3.89
C GLU A 114 -22.45 6.59 4.94
N GLU A 115 -22.32 5.35 5.40
CA GLU A 115 -21.25 4.96 6.33
C GLU A 115 -19.87 5.15 5.70
N LEU A 116 -19.70 4.72 4.44
CA LEU A 116 -18.46 4.94 3.68
C LEU A 116 -18.11 6.43 3.63
N LYS A 117 -19.09 7.29 3.33
CA LYS A 117 -18.93 8.74 3.26
C LYS A 117 -18.53 9.32 4.63
N ASN A 118 -19.20 8.89 5.70
CA ASN A 118 -18.90 9.37 7.05
C ASN A 118 -17.48 9.00 7.44
N ILE A 119 -17.06 7.74 7.25
CA ILE A 119 -15.67 7.31 7.48
C ILE A 119 -14.71 8.18 6.67
N PHE A 120 -15.00 8.42 5.39
CA PHE A 120 -14.10 9.20 4.52
C PHE A 120 -13.87 10.63 5.00
N TYR A 121 -14.92 11.34 5.44
CA TYR A 121 -14.81 12.74 5.84
C TYR A 121 -14.46 12.92 7.32
N ASP A 122 -15.03 12.10 8.20
CA ASP A 122 -14.90 12.26 9.65
C ASP A 122 -13.55 11.75 10.16
N ASP A 123 -12.97 10.71 9.54
CA ASP A 123 -11.68 10.16 9.96
C ASP A 123 -10.48 10.87 9.33
N ALA A 124 -10.69 11.67 8.27
CA ALA A 124 -9.62 12.37 7.56
C ALA A 124 -8.71 13.24 8.46
N PRO A 125 -9.23 14.00 9.45
CA PRO A 125 -8.38 14.76 10.38
C PRO A 125 -7.49 13.87 11.24
N MET A 126 -8.01 12.73 11.71
CA MET A 126 -7.25 11.77 12.53
C MET A 126 -6.14 11.12 11.69
N ILE A 127 -6.46 10.68 10.48
CA ILE A 127 -5.49 10.10 9.53
C ILE A 127 -4.39 11.13 9.19
N SER A 128 -4.78 12.38 8.93
CA SER A 128 -3.83 13.46 8.64
C SER A 128 -2.86 13.67 9.80
N ARG A 129 -3.35 13.62 11.03
CA ARG A 129 -2.52 13.76 12.23
C ARG A 129 -1.54 12.60 12.36
N ILE A 130 -1.99 11.35 12.17
CA ILE A 130 -1.11 10.18 12.17
C ILE A 130 0.01 10.33 11.14
N ILE A 131 -0.33 10.75 9.91
CA ILE A 131 0.67 10.91 8.84
C ILE A 131 1.68 12.00 9.21
N LEU A 132 1.22 13.17 9.66
CA LEU A 132 2.10 14.28 10.03
C LEU A 132 3.00 13.94 11.22
N ASP A 133 2.47 13.28 12.25
CA ASP A 133 3.25 12.86 13.42
C ASP A 133 4.24 11.74 13.07
N THR A 134 3.88 10.84 12.13
CA THR A 134 4.81 9.84 11.58
C THR A 134 5.97 10.55 10.87
N LEU A 135 5.67 11.50 9.97
CA LEU A 135 6.69 12.27 9.25
C LEU A 135 7.63 13.04 10.19
N ARG A 136 7.12 13.59 11.29
CA ARG A 136 7.94 14.29 12.31
C ARG A 136 8.90 13.37 13.06
N ARG A 137 8.54 12.09 13.20
CA ARG A 137 9.32 11.10 13.95
C ARG A 137 10.34 10.36 13.10
N LEU A 138 10.09 10.28 11.80
CA LEU A 138 11.03 9.65 10.89
C LEU A 138 12.36 10.41 10.89
N PRO A 139 13.50 9.71 10.96
CA PRO A 139 14.79 10.36 10.82
C PRO A 139 14.96 10.90 9.39
N ALA A 140 15.81 11.91 9.24
CA ALA A 140 16.19 12.42 7.91
C ALA A 140 16.91 11.35 7.07
N GLU A 141 17.63 10.45 7.73
CA GLU A 141 18.30 9.30 7.12
C GLU A 141 17.79 8.01 7.75
N THR A 142 17.15 7.16 6.94
CA THR A 142 16.65 5.85 7.36
C THR A 142 17.76 4.81 7.35
N GLN A 143 17.72 3.86 8.29
CA GLN A 143 18.65 2.72 8.38
C GLN A 143 18.14 1.45 7.69
N CYS A 144 17.05 1.56 6.91
CA CYS A 144 16.47 0.45 6.17
C CYS A 144 17.24 0.06 4.89
N GLU A 145 16.94 -1.13 4.35
CA GLU A 145 17.55 -1.65 3.12
C GLU A 145 16.83 -1.20 1.84
N CYS A 146 15.94 -0.20 1.91
CA CYS A 146 15.05 0.11 0.79
C CYS A 146 15.79 0.43 -0.52
N ARG A 147 16.87 1.21 -0.42
CA ARG A 147 17.73 1.59 -1.55
C ARG A 147 18.52 0.41 -2.13
N GLU A 148 18.86 -0.58 -1.30
CA GLU A 148 19.66 -1.73 -1.72
C GLU A 148 18.84 -2.77 -2.49
N LEU A 149 17.52 -2.75 -2.34
CA LEU A 149 16.59 -3.63 -3.04
C LEU A 149 16.20 -3.12 -4.44
N ARG A 150 16.85 -2.07 -4.94
CA ARG A 150 16.90 -1.77 -6.37
C ARG A 150 18.34 -1.93 -6.86
N LYS A 151 18.56 -2.67 -7.94
CA LYS A 151 19.88 -2.92 -8.52
C LYS A 151 19.92 -2.43 -9.95
N GLU A 152 21.05 -1.93 -10.43
CA GLU A 152 21.16 -1.58 -11.85
C GLU A 152 20.75 -2.77 -12.72
N THR A 153 19.93 -2.52 -13.74
CA THR A 153 19.53 -3.52 -14.71
C THR A 153 20.73 -4.00 -15.52
N LEU A 154 20.73 -5.28 -15.88
CA LEU A 154 21.72 -5.85 -16.80
C LEU A 154 21.42 -5.46 -18.27
N LEU A 155 20.24 -4.92 -18.55
CA LEU A 155 19.76 -4.54 -19.89
C LEU A 155 20.24 -3.14 -20.33
N LYS A 156 21.53 -2.86 -20.15
CA LYS A 156 22.12 -1.51 -20.35
C LYS A 156 21.89 -0.94 -21.77
N GLY A 157 21.88 -1.79 -22.81
CA GLY A 157 21.71 -1.35 -24.20
C GLY A 157 20.28 -0.93 -24.61
N ILE A 158 19.28 -1.24 -23.77
CA ILE A 158 17.88 -0.89 -24.02
C ILE A 158 17.54 0.44 -23.35
N TYR A 159 18.01 0.64 -22.12
CA TYR A 159 17.60 1.75 -21.25
C TYR A 159 18.62 2.89 -21.08
N ASN A 160 19.90 2.69 -21.42
CA ASN A 160 20.92 3.76 -21.33
C ASN A 160 21.15 4.50 -22.66
N LYS A 161 20.08 4.86 -23.39
CA LYS A 161 20.21 5.74 -24.57
C LYS A 161 20.29 7.21 -24.17
#